data_AF-A0A538KBP0-F1
#
_entry.id   AF-A0A538KBP0-F1
#
_cell.length_a   1.000
_cell.length_b   1.000
_cell.length_c   1.000
_cell.angle_alpha   90.00
_cell.angle_beta   90.00
_cell.angle_gamma   90.00
#
_symmetry.space_group_name_H-M   'P 1'
#
loop_
_entity.id
_entity.type
_entity.pdbx_description
1 polymer ?
#
loop_
_entity_poly.entity_id
_entity_poly.type
_entity_poly.pdbx_seq_one_letter_code
_entity_poly.pdbx_strand_id
1 'polypeptide(L)' 'MIRLSRAHPSGGHVIERAAIGASGADLEAVMSWIAAHAGQPEATASAESKRGLHGSRIEAARRPLRYVLPADALD' A
#
# COMPACT_ATOMS: atom_id res chain seq x y z
N MET A 1 -8.03 10.13 -8.63
CA MET A 1 -7.26 8.96 -8.14
C MET A 1 -6.41 8.29 -9.24
N ILE A 2 -6.81 8.37 -10.52
CA ILE A 2 -6.12 7.79 -11.70
C ILE A 2 -4.61 8.12 -11.78
N ARG A 3 -4.18 9.33 -11.38
CA ARG A 3 -2.75 9.72 -11.41
C ARG A 3 -1.89 8.99 -10.37
N LEU A 4 -2.47 8.54 -9.26
CA LEU A 4 -1.77 7.81 -8.19
C LEU A 4 -1.79 6.29 -8.42
N SER A 5 -2.76 5.81 -9.19
CA SER A 5 -2.93 4.40 -9.48
C SER A 5 -2.01 3.93 -10.60
N ARG A 6 -1.40 2.76 -10.42
CA ARG A 6 -0.68 2.01 -11.44
C ARG A 6 -1.41 0.69 -11.71
N ALA A 7 -1.48 0.26 -12.96
CA ALA A 7 -2.06 -1.05 -13.29
C ALA A 7 -1.31 -2.18 -12.56
N HIS A 8 -2.05 -3.16 -12.04
CA HIS A 8 -1.51 -4.31 -11.34
C HIS A 8 -1.78 -5.60 -12.14
N PRO A 9 -0.81 -6.52 -12.27
CA PRO A 9 -0.99 -7.78 -13.01
C PRO A 9 -2.16 -8.66 -12.55
N SER A 10 -2.72 -8.46 -11.35
CA SER A 10 -3.93 -9.16 -10.91
C SER A 10 -5.23 -8.64 -11.55
N GLY A 11 -5.15 -7.65 -12.45
CA GLY A 11 -6.30 -7.00 -13.09
C GLY A 11 -6.86 -5.80 -12.32
N GLY A 12 -6.29 -5.45 -11.17
CA GLY A 12 -6.66 -4.28 -10.38
C GLY A 12 -5.70 -3.10 -10.53
N HIS A 13 -5.76 -2.19 -9.57
CA HIS A 13 -4.87 -1.01 -9.51
C HIS A 13 -4.09 -0.96 -8.21
N VAL A 14 -2.86 -0.47 -8.23
CA VAL A 14 -2.02 -0.28 -7.04
C VAL A 14 -1.83 1.20 -6.78
N ILE A 15 -2.01 1.64 -5.53
CA ILE A 15 -1.58 2.95 -5.04
C ILE A 15 -0.36 2.75 -4.14
N GLU A 16 0.74 3.43 -4.47
CA GLU A 16 1.97 3.41 -3.68
C GLU A 16 1.98 4.56 -2.67
N ARG A 17 2.33 4.28 -1.41
CA ARG A 17 2.36 5.30 -0.35
C ARG A 17 3.35 6.43 -0.65
N ALA A 18 4.45 6.12 -1.35
CA ALA A 18 5.41 7.11 -1.83
C ALA A 18 4.81 8.04 -2.91
N ALA A 19 3.90 7.54 -3.75
CA ALA A 19 3.21 8.36 -4.75
C ALA A 19 2.26 9.36 -4.10
N ILE A 20 1.58 8.95 -3.01
CA ILE A 20 0.76 9.86 -2.20
C ILE A 20 1.63 11.02 -1.68
N GLY A 21 2.76 10.71 -1.03
CA GLY A 21 3.68 11.71 -0.51
C GLY A 21 4.28 12.61 -1.61
N ALA A 22 4.71 12.04 -2.73
CA ALA A 22 5.31 12.79 -3.84
C ALA A 22 4.30 13.69 -4.58
N SER A 23 3.02 13.32 -4.58
CA SER A 23 1.96 14.14 -5.17
C SER A 23 1.52 15.31 -4.30
N GLY A 24 1.92 15.33 -3.02
CA GLY A 24 1.42 16.28 -2.03
C GLY A 24 -0.05 16.06 -1.66
N ALA A 25 -0.63 14.92 -2.01
CA ALA A 25 -2.00 14.58 -1.67
C ALA A 25 -2.17 14.36 -0.16
N ASP A 26 -3.34 14.72 0.36
CA ASP A 26 -3.68 14.48 1.76
C ASP A 26 -3.75 12.98 2.02
N LEU A 27 -2.86 12.51 2.90
CA LEU A 27 -2.68 11.09 3.17
C LEU A 27 -3.91 10.48 3.83
N GLU A 28 -4.55 11.19 4.76
CA GLU A 28 -5.72 10.70 5.49
C GLU A 28 -6.92 10.59 4.54
N ALA A 29 -7.13 11.59 3.68
CA ALA A 29 -8.16 11.57 2.65
C ALA A 29 -7.96 10.40 1.67
N VAL A 30 -6.72 10.15 1.23
CA VAL A 30 -6.42 9.02 0.35
C VAL A 30 -6.63 7.68 1.05
N MET A 31 -6.22 7.55 2.32
CA MET A 31 -6.45 6.31 3.09
C MET A 31 -7.94 6.05 3.33
N SER A 32 -8.72 7.10 3.62
CA SER A 32 -10.17 7.01 3.73
C SER A 32 -10.82 6.59 2.41
N TRP A 33 -10.33 7.12 1.28
CA TRP A 33 -10.80 6.71 -0.04
C TRP A 33 -10.46 5.25 -0.33
N ILE A 34 -9.22 4.81 -0.05
CA ILE A 34 -8.80 3.40 -0.23
C ILE A 34 -9.69 2.47 0.60
N ALA A 35 -9.97 2.81 1.85
CA ALA A 35 -10.84 2.03 2.72
C ALA A 35 -12.28 1.95 2.20
N ALA A 36 -12.82 3.05 1.65
CA ALA A 36 -14.15 3.08 1.06
C ALA A 36 -14.26 2.26 -0.24
N HIS A 37 -13.17 2.08 -0.98
CA HIS A 37 -13.14 1.40 -2.28
C HIS A 37 -12.55 -0.03 -2.20
N ALA A 38 -12.72 -0.67 -1.04
CA ALA A 38 -12.26 -2.04 -0.75
C ALA A 38 -10.75 -2.28 -1.00
N GLY A 39 -9.95 -1.21 -0.93
CA GLY A 39 -8.51 -1.29 -1.14
C GLY A 39 -7.84 -2.13 -0.07
N GLN A 40 -7.14 -3.16 -0.50
CA GLN A 40 -6.42 -4.08 0.37
C GLN A 40 -4.97 -3.65 0.49
N PRO A 41 -4.37 -3.69 1.69
CA PRO A 41 -2.93 -3.55 1.80
C PRO A 41 -2.27 -4.73 1.07
N GLU A 42 -1.44 -4.44 0.07
CA GLU A 42 -0.55 -5.46 -0.46
C GLU A 42 0.37 -5.83 0.70
N ALA A 43 0.24 -7.06 1.20
CA ALA A 43 1.05 -7.53 2.30
C ALA A 43 2.50 -7.19 1.97
N THR A 44 3.14 -6.35 2.80
CA THR A 44 4.58 -6.10 2.71
C THR A 44 5.21 -7.48 2.73
N ALA A 45 5.70 -7.92 1.55
CA ALA A 45 6.29 -9.23 1.36
C ALA A 45 7.06 -9.57 2.61
N SER A 46 6.62 -10.64 3.27
CA SER A 46 7.04 -11.07 4.60
C SER A 46 8.46 -10.63 4.84
N ALA A 47 8.71 -10.00 5.98
CA ALA A 47 10.04 -9.88 6.49
C ALA A 47 10.62 -11.30 6.52
N GLU A 48 11.31 -11.70 5.45
CA GLU A 48 12.31 -12.73 5.45
C GLU A 48 13.49 -12.11 6.20
N SER A 49 13.21 -11.80 7.48
CA SER A 49 14.20 -11.55 8.50
C SER A 49 14.95 -12.85 8.56
N LYS A 50 16.04 -12.93 7.79
CA LYS A 50 17.19 -13.77 8.15
C LYS A 50 17.57 -13.32 9.56
N ARG A 51 16.92 -13.93 10.55
CA ARG A 51 17.13 -13.73 11.98
C ARG A 51 18.54 -14.21 12.27
N GLY A 52 19.52 -13.31 12.09
CA GLY A 52 20.81 -13.46 12.75
C GLY A 52 20.60 -13.41 14.26
N LEU A 53 21.59 -13.91 15.01
CA LEU A 53 21.60 -14.05 16.47
C LEU A 53 21.34 -12.76 17.29
N HIS A 54 21.07 -11.63 16.63
CA HIS A 54 20.79 -10.32 17.23
C HIS A 54 19.34 -9.84 16.95
N GLY A 55 18.39 -10.77 16.86
CA GLY A 55 17.00 -10.52 16.47
C GLY A 55 16.11 -9.96 17.58
N SER A 56 16.52 -8.90 18.27
CA SER A 56 15.68 -8.18 19.23
C SER A 56 15.51 -6.72 18.83
N ARG A 57 15.01 -6.51 17.60
CA ARG A 57 14.36 -5.24 17.27
C ARG A 57 12.87 -5.53 17.28
N ILE A 58 12.14 -4.84 18.15
CA ILE A 58 10.68 -4.80 18.08
C ILE A 58 10.35 -4.37 16.65
N GLU A 59 9.88 -5.32 15.83
CA GLU A 59 9.36 -5.05 14.50
C GLU A 59 8.10 -4.21 14.73
N ALA A 60 8.29 -2.89 14.76
CA ALA A 60 7.17 -1.97 14.64
C ALA A 60 6.42 -2.39 13.38
N ALA A 61 5.14 -2.75 13.53
CA ALA A 61 4.31 -3.28 12.46
C ALA A 61 4.55 -2.46 11.18
N ARG A 62 5.22 -3.06 10.19
CA ARG A 62 5.57 -2.34 8.97
C ARG A 62 4.27 -1.92 8.29
N ARG A 63 4.07 -0.61 8.16
CA ARG A 63 2.91 -0.08 7.46
C ARG A 63 2.97 -0.53 5.98
N PRO A 64 1.85 -0.99 5.40
CA PRO A 64 1.81 -1.35 3.99
C PRO A 64 2.27 -0.19 3.11
N LEU A 65 3.22 -0.48 2.23
CA LEU A 65 3.77 0.48 1.27
C LEU A 65 2.90 0.61 0.02
N ARG A 66 2.07 -0.39 -0.24
CA ARG A 66 1.27 -0.55 -1.46
C ARG A 66 -0.13 -1.00 -1.09
N TYR A 67 -1.12 -0.49 -1.80
CA TYR A 67 -2.54 -0.82 -1.62
C TYR A 67 -3.10 -1.24 -2.97
N VAL A 68 -3.66 -2.44 -3.06
CA VAL A 68 -4.31 -2.98 -4.26
C VAL A 68 -5.80 -2.69 -4.18
N LEU A 69 -6.34 -2.21 -5.28
CA LEU A 69 -7.74 -1.90 -5.49
C LEU A 69 -8.32 -2.86 -6.53
N PRO A 70 -9.60 -3.26 -6.40
CA PRO A 70 -10.30 -3.99 -7.45
C PRO A 70 -10.38 -3.14 -8.73
N ALA A 71 -10.56 -3.80 -9.88
CA ALA A 71 -10.62 -3.14 -11.19
C ALA A 71 -11.71 -2.05 -11.25
N ASP A 72 -12.83 -2.30 -10.58
CA ASP A 72 -14.02 -1.44 -10.52
C ASP A 72 -13.80 -0.17 -9.67
N ALA A 73 -12.74 -0.09 -8.86
CA ALA A 73 -12.53 1.03 -7.94
C ALA A 73 -12.14 2.36 -8.60
N LEU A 74 -11.81 2.35 -9.89
CA LEU A 74 -11.41 3.54 -10.65
C LEU A 74 -12.30 3.84 -11.85
N ASP A 75 -13.41 3.10 -12.01
CA ASP A 75 -14.42 3.33 -13.05
C ASP A 75 -15.23 4.61 -12.78
#